data_AF-S6TZ67-F1
#
_entry.id   AF-S6TZ67-F1
#
_cell.length_a   1.000
_cell.length_b   1.000
_cell.length_c   1.000
_cell.angle_alpha   90.00
_cell.angle_beta   90.00
_cell.angle_gamma   90.00
#
_symmetry.space_group_name_H-M   'P 1'
#
loop_
_entity.id
_entity.type
_entity.pdbx_description
1 polymer ?
#
loop_
_entity_poly.entity_id
_entity_poly.type
_entity_poly.pdbx_seq_one_letter_code
_entity_poly.pdbx_strand_id
1 'polypeptide(L)'
;SVTGRDYLKKPGLHRTLFGDGIATTAAGLFGGPPNTTYAEVTGAVMLTKNYNPQIMIWASFFAITLAFIGKFGALLQSIPVPVMGGILCLLFGSIAAVGMNTLIRHKIDLAEARNLVIVSVTLVFGIGGVLIGTGNGPNDFGLKGIALCAITAIILNLILPGHNSWKHNKPDDQLL
;
A
#
# COMPACT_ATOMS: atom_id res chain seq x y z
N SER A 1 -2.61 11.60 12.72
CA SER A 1 -1.54 12.13 11.85
C SER A 1 -0.29 12.30 12.68
N VAL A 2 0.85 11.73 12.27
CA VAL A 2 2.09 11.69 13.06
C VAL A 2 3.00 12.90 12.78
N THR A 3 2.58 13.79 11.87
CA THR A 3 3.31 15.02 11.47
C THR A 3 2.73 16.30 12.07
N GLY A 4 1.72 16.21 12.95
CA GLY A 4 1.04 17.37 13.53
C GLY A 4 0.24 18.23 12.52
N ARG A 5 0.38 17.95 11.22
CA ARG A 5 -0.39 18.53 10.12
C ARG A 5 -1.28 17.46 9.51
N ASP A 6 -2.53 17.83 9.25
CA ASP A 6 -3.47 16.95 8.59
C ASP A 6 -3.31 17.06 7.07
N TYR A 7 -2.39 16.26 6.51
CA TYR A 7 -2.14 16.25 5.07
C TYR A 7 -3.35 15.75 4.27
N LEU A 8 -4.33 15.07 4.91
CA LEU A 8 -5.63 14.77 4.33
C LEU A 8 -6.46 16.04 4.07
N LYS A 9 -6.22 17.12 4.84
CA LYS A 9 -6.92 18.40 4.77
C LYS A 9 -6.14 19.49 4.02
N LYS A 10 -4.79 19.52 4.13
CA LYS A 10 -3.89 20.43 3.37
C LYS A 10 -2.51 19.77 3.14
N PRO A 11 -2.06 19.50 1.90
CA PRO A 11 -2.58 19.95 0.60
C PRO A 11 -3.86 19.23 0.14
N GLY A 12 -4.29 18.17 0.85
CA GLY A 12 -5.52 17.44 0.58
C GLY A 12 -5.24 16.13 -0.17
N LEU A 13 -5.94 15.06 0.22
CA LEU A 13 -5.79 13.73 -0.40
C LEU A 13 -5.99 13.77 -1.92
N HIS A 14 -6.92 14.61 -2.39
CA HIS A 14 -7.18 14.82 -3.82
C HIS A 14 -5.94 15.29 -4.59
N ARG A 15 -5.10 16.16 -4.01
CA ARG A 15 -3.88 16.65 -4.68
C ARG A 15 -2.81 15.59 -4.74
N THR A 16 -2.67 14.80 -3.68
CA THR A 16 -1.71 13.68 -3.64
C THR A 16 -2.11 12.59 -4.64
N LEU A 17 -3.38 12.19 -4.67
CA LEU A 17 -3.88 11.20 -5.62
C LEU A 17 -3.80 11.70 -7.08
N PHE A 18 -4.10 12.97 -7.31
CA PHE A 18 -3.95 13.58 -8.64
C PHE A 18 -2.47 13.64 -9.07
N GLY A 19 -1.56 13.94 -8.14
CA GLY A 19 -0.12 13.88 -8.39
C GLY A 19 0.37 12.47 -8.73
N ASP A 20 -0.07 11.45 -7.98
CA ASP A 20 0.25 10.04 -8.24
C ASP A 20 -0.29 9.59 -9.62
N GLY A 21 -1.51 10.02 -9.95
CA GLY A 21 -2.12 9.78 -11.26
C GLY A 21 -1.32 10.41 -12.40
N ILE A 22 -0.94 11.69 -12.30
CA ILE A 22 -0.10 12.35 -13.30
C ILE A 22 1.26 11.65 -13.43
N ALA A 23 1.89 11.31 -12.30
CA ALA A 23 3.18 10.63 -12.29
C ALA A 23 3.10 9.25 -12.96
N THR A 24 2.02 8.51 -12.71
CA THR A 24 1.76 7.21 -13.34
C THR A 24 1.45 7.35 -14.83
N THR A 25 0.65 8.34 -15.24
CA THR A 25 0.37 8.61 -16.66
C THR A 25 1.65 8.99 -17.40
N ALA A 26 2.47 9.88 -16.83
CA ALA A 26 3.76 10.25 -17.41
C ALA A 26 4.68 9.03 -17.53
N ALA A 27 4.81 8.21 -16.47
CA ALA A 27 5.59 6.98 -16.52
C ALA A 27 5.10 6.04 -17.63
N GLY A 28 3.78 5.82 -17.74
CA GLY A 28 3.18 4.99 -18.79
C GLY A 28 3.44 5.52 -20.21
N LEU A 29 3.40 6.84 -20.42
CA LEU A 29 3.73 7.47 -21.71
C LEU A 29 5.20 7.24 -22.12
N PHE A 30 6.11 7.20 -21.16
CA PHE A 30 7.53 6.89 -21.37
C PHE A 30 7.84 5.38 -21.32
N GLY A 31 6.82 4.52 -21.24
CA GLY A 31 6.97 3.05 -21.19
C GLY A 31 7.43 2.48 -19.84
N GLY A 32 7.42 3.30 -18.79
CA GLY A 32 7.72 2.88 -17.42
C GLY A 32 6.53 2.19 -16.72
N PRO A 33 6.80 1.43 -15.65
CA PRO A 33 5.75 0.79 -14.86
C PRO A 33 4.94 1.83 -14.06
N PRO A 34 3.71 1.49 -13.63
CA PRO A 34 2.94 2.32 -12.71
C PRO A 34 3.71 2.61 -11.44
N ASN A 35 3.66 3.85 -10.95
CA ASN A 35 4.32 4.26 -9.72
C ASN A 35 3.30 4.50 -8.62
N THR A 36 3.75 4.46 -7.37
CA THR A 36 2.94 4.84 -6.22
C THR A 36 3.84 5.30 -5.07
N THR A 37 3.24 5.86 -4.02
CA THR A 37 3.98 6.29 -2.84
C THR A 37 4.47 5.10 -2.02
N TYR A 38 5.80 4.98 -1.88
CA TYR A 38 6.43 3.91 -1.09
C TYR A 38 6.26 4.13 0.42
N ALA A 39 5.79 3.09 1.10
CA ALA A 39 5.56 3.11 2.54
C ALA A 39 6.88 3.18 3.32
N GLU A 40 7.94 2.56 2.79
CA GLU A 40 9.28 2.53 3.38
C GLU A 40 9.90 3.93 3.40
N VAL A 41 9.76 4.67 2.30
CA VAL A 41 10.25 6.06 2.19
C VAL A 41 9.47 6.97 3.14
N THR A 42 8.15 6.80 3.19
CA THR A 42 7.30 7.54 4.14
C THR A 42 7.71 7.22 5.58
N GLY A 43 7.94 5.95 5.91
CA GLY A 43 8.42 5.51 7.22
C GLY A 43 9.78 6.10 7.59
N ALA A 44 10.73 6.14 6.66
CA ALA A 44 12.05 6.74 6.88
C ALA A 44 11.96 8.25 7.14
N VAL A 45 11.12 8.98 6.39
CA VAL A 45 10.84 10.41 6.63
C VAL A 45 10.19 10.62 8.00
N MET A 46 9.31 9.70 8.42
CA MET A 46 8.71 9.72 9.75
C MET A 46 9.72 9.52 10.88
N LEU A 47 10.70 8.63 10.71
CA LEU A 47 11.76 8.37 11.69
C LEU A 47 12.79 9.49 11.77
N THR A 48 13.21 10.01 10.61
CA THR A 48 14.19 11.11 10.52
C THR A 48 13.59 12.47 10.90
N LYS A 49 12.25 12.56 11.04
CA LYS A 49 11.48 13.78 11.33
C LYS A 49 11.77 14.93 10.36
N ASN A 50 12.29 14.63 9.18
CA ASN A 50 12.70 15.61 8.20
C ASN A 50 11.70 15.69 7.06
N TYR A 51 10.67 16.51 7.25
CA TYR A 51 9.52 16.63 6.34
C TYR A 51 9.73 17.67 5.23
N ASN A 52 10.97 18.05 4.93
CA ASN A 52 11.24 19.06 3.92
C ASN A 52 11.11 18.46 2.50
N PRO A 53 10.12 18.88 1.68
CA PRO A 53 9.92 18.34 0.33
C PRO A 53 11.09 18.63 -0.61
N GLN A 54 11.93 19.63 -0.32
CA GLN A 54 13.13 19.93 -1.09
C GLN A 54 14.10 18.73 -1.13
N ILE A 55 14.17 17.95 -0.05
CA ILE A 55 15.07 16.80 0.03
C ILE A 55 14.62 15.69 -0.94
N MET A 56 13.31 15.52 -1.11
CA MET A 56 12.77 14.58 -2.09
C MET A 56 13.07 15.03 -3.53
N ILE A 57 13.06 16.34 -3.79
CA ILE A 57 13.43 16.89 -5.11
C ILE A 57 14.91 16.60 -5.40
N TRP A 58 15.81 16.87 -4.46
CA TRP A 58 17.23 16.53 -4.60
C TRP A 58 17.44 15.03 -4.82
N ALA A 59 16.72 14.18 -4.09
CA ALA A 59 16.76 12.73 -4.28
C ALA A 59 16.28 12.31 -5.68
N SER A 60 15.23 12.95 -6.22
CA SER A 60 14.75 12.66 -7.58
C SER A 60 15.77 13.07 -8.66
N PHE A 61 16.43 14.22 -8.53
CA PHE A 61 17.47 14.63 -9.47
C PHE A 61 18.65 13.66 -9.43
N PHE A 62 19.08 13.27 -8.22
CA PHE A 62 20.12 12.28 -8.05
C PHE A 62 19.76 10.92 -8.69
N ALA A 63 18.52 10.46 -8.49
CA ALA A 63 18.02 9.24 -9.11
C ALA A 63 17.99 9.32 -10.64
N ILE A 64 17.54 10.45 -11.21
CA ILE A 64 17.55 10.70 -12.66
C ILE A 64 18.98 10.67 -13.18
N THR A 65 19.92 11.38 -12.54
CA THR A 65 21.34 11.37 -12.95
C THR A 65 21.94 9.97 -12.90
N LEU A 66 21.66 9.19 -11.84
CA LEU A 66 22.11 7.80 -11.74
C LEU A 66 21.50 6.90 -12.81
N ALA A 67 20.25 7.13 -13.20
CA ALA A 67 19.58 6.35 -14.25
C ALA A 67 20.27 6.49 -15.62
N PHE A 68 20.88 7.64 -15.91
CA PHE A 68 21.67 7.84 -17.15
C PHE A 68 23.09 7.24 -17.08
N ILE A 69 23.56 6.84 -15.90
CA ILE A 69 24.89 6.24 -15.74
C ILE A 69 24.79 4.73 -16.00
N GLY A 70 25.08 4.32 -17.23
CA GLY A 70 25.03 2.90 -17.64
C GLY A 70 25.89 1.96 -16.79
N LYS A 71 27.01 2.45 -16.22
CA LYS A 71 27.85 1.68 -15.28
C LYS A 71 27.10 1.31 -13.99
N PHE A 72 26.24 2.19 -13.51
CA PHE A 72 25.42 1.93 -12.33
C PHE A 72 24.34 0.88 -12.64
N GLY A 73 23.72 0.97 -13.83
CA GLY A 73 22.80 -0.06 -14.31
C GLY A 73 23.45 -1.45 -14.41
N ALA A 74 24.67 -1.53 -14.95
CA ALA A 74 25.43 -2.78 -15.01
C ALA A 74 25.76 -3.34 -13.62
N LEU A 75 26.06 -2.47 -12.64
CA LEU A 75 26.28 -2.88 -11.25
C LEU A 75 24.99 -3.47 -10.64
N LEU A 76 23.82 -2.86 -10.87
CA LEU A 76 22.55 -3.41 -10.41
C LEU A 76 22.25 -4.78 -11.03
N GLN A 77 22.58 -4.98 -12.31
CA GLN A 77 22.42 -6.27 -12.98
C GLN A 77 23.41 -7.34 -12.49
N SER A 78 24.53 -6.94 -11.89
CA SER A 78 25.50 -7.86 -11.29
C SER A 78 25.07 -8.42 -9.92
N ILE A 79 23.97 -7.90 -9.34
CA ILE A 79 23.48 -8.34 -8.04
C ILE A 79 22.98 -9.80 -8.13
N PRO A 80 23.47 -10.71 -7.26
CA PRO A 80 23.03 -12.10 -7.28
C PRO A 80 21.55 -12.27 -6.97
N VAL A 81 20.89 -13.23 -7.64
CA VAL A 81 19.49 -13.58 -7.43
C VAL A 81 19.14 -13.86 -5.94
N PRO A 82 19.97 -14.56 -5.14
CA PRO A 82 19.68 -14.77 -3.73
C PRO A 82 19.56 -13.47 -2.91
N VAL A 83 20.35 -12.44 -3.24
CA VAL A 83 20.30 -11.14 -2.57
C VAL A 83 19.02 -10.39 -2.95
N MET A 84 18.66 -10.42 -4.23
CA MET A 84 17.38 -9.87 -4.69
C MET A 84 16.20 -10.54 -3.99
N GLY A 85 16.21 -11.86 -3.84
CA GLY A 85 15.18 -12.61 -3.11
C GLY A 85 15.04 -12.16 -1.64
N GLY A 86 16.17 -11.96 -0.95
CA GLY A 86 16.19 -11.46 0.42
C GLY A 86 15.60 -10.05 0.54
N ILE A 87 15.98 -9.13 -0.35
CA ILE A 87 15.45 -7.75 -0.36
C ILE A 87 13.95 -7.76 -0.67
N LEU A 88 13.49 -8.56 -1.62
CA LEU A 88 12.06 -8.69 -1.94
C LEU A 88 11.26 -9.24 -0.75
N CYS A 89 11.80 -10.23 -0.04
CA CYS A 89 11.18 -10.76 1.18
C CYS A 89 11.01 -9.68 2.25
N LEU A 90 12.05 -8.85 2.46
CA LEU A 90 11.99 -7.72 3.40
C LEU A 90 10.97 -6.66 2.95
N LEU A 91 10.96 -6.29 1.67
CA LEU A 91 10.03 -5.31 1.12
C LEU A 91 8.58 -5.78 1.27
N PHE A 92 8.24 -6.96 0.75
CA PHE A 92 6.88 -7.50 0.85
C PHE A 92 6.46 -7.77 2.30
N GLY A 93 7.38 -8.24 3.15
CA GLY A 93 7.13 -8.41 4.59
C GLY A 93 6.85 -7.08 5.29
N SER A 94 7.58 -6.01 4.93
CA SER A 94 7.35 -4.68 5.49
C SER A 94 6.00 -4.09 5.06
N ILE A 95 5.58 -4.30 3.81
CA ILE A 95 4.26 -3.88 3.32
C ILE A 95 3.14 -4.59 4.11
N ALA A 96 3.26 -5.91 4.31
CA ALA A 96 2.31 -6.67 5.13
C ALA A 96 2.26 -6.16 6.58
N ALA A 97 3.42 -5.88 7.18
CA ALA A 97 3.51 -5.33 8.52
C ALA A 97 2.88 -3.94 8.65
N VAL A 98 3.05 -3.05 7.64
CA VAL A 98 2.40 -1.73 7.60
C VAL A 98 0.88 -1.87 7.49
N GLY A 99 0.37 -2.82 6.71
CA GLY A 99 -1.05 -3.14 6.64
C GLY A 99 -1.61 -3.56 8.00
N MET A 100 -0.96 -4.51 8.68
CA MET A 100 -1.35 -4.95 10.03
C MET A 100 -1.26 -3.82 11.06
N ASN A 101 -0.20 -3.00 11.01
CA ASN A 101 -0.02 -1.84 11.88
C ASN A 101 -1.15 -0.82 11.68
N THR A 102 -1.65 -0.67 10.46
CA THR A 102 -2.80 0.21 10.17
C THR A 102 -4.06 -0.29 10.89
N LEU A 103 -4.36 -1.59 10.86
CA LEU A 103 -5.49 -2.17 11.60
C LEU A 103 -5.38 -1.91 13.11
N ILE A 104 -4.18 -2.09 13.67
CA ILE A 104 -3.89 -1.87 15.09
C ILE A 104 -4.01 -0.39 15.47
N ARG A 105 -3.47 0.53 14.65
CA ARG A 105 -3.57 1.98 14.88
C ARG A 105 -5.00 2.48 14.88
N HIS A 106 -5.85 1.88 14.04
CA HIS A 106 -7.28 2.14 14.01
C HIS A 106 -8.05 1.33 15.07
N LYS A 107 -7.39 0.63 16.00
CA LYS A 107 -8.03 -0.14 17.08
C LYS A 107 -9.18 -1.01 16.57
N ILE A 108 -9.00 -1.65 15.43
CA ILE A 108 -10.03 -2.51 14.85
C ILE A 108 -10.14 -3.74 15.75
N ASP A 109 -11.31 -3.93 16.33
CA ASP A 109 -11.58 -5.11 17.12
C ASP A 109 -11.74 -6.32 16.20
N LEU A 110 -10.80 -7.26 16.28
CA LEU A 110 -10.82 -8.52 15.55
C LEU A 110 -11.58 -9.63 16.31
N ALA A 111 -12.01 -9.39 17.56
CA ALA A 111 -12.92 -10.30 18.26
C ALA A 111 -14.35 -10.20 17.71
N GLU A 112 -14.72 -9.05 17.14
CA GLU A 112 -15.98 -8.88 16.43
C GLU A 112 -16.01 -9.78 15.17
N ALA A 113 -16.99 -10.67 15.11
CA ALA A 113 -17.13 -11.66 14.05
C ALA A 113 -17.18 -11.02 12.66
N ARG A 114 -17.82 -9.84 12.53
CA ARG A 114 -17.87 -9.08 11.27
C ARG A 114 -16.47 -8.71 10.76
N ASN A 115 -15.65 -8.11 11.60
CA ASN A 115 -14.32 -7.64 11.20
C ASN A 115 -13.38 -8.82 10.95
N LEU A 116 -13.46 -9.87 11.78
CA LEU A 116 -12.71 -11.10 11.61
C LEU A 116 -13.01 -11.76 10.27
N VAL A 117 -14.29 -11.88 9.90
CA VAL A 117 -14.70 -12.48 8.61
C VAL A 117 -14.19 -11.66 7.44
N ILE A 118 -14.30 -10.33 7.47
CA ILE A 118 -13.79 -9.47 6.38
C ILE A 118 -12.27 -9.65 6.22
N VAL A 119 -11.51 -9.58 7.32
CA VAL A 119 -10.04 -9.69 7.27
C VAL A 119 -9.59 -11.09 6.84
N SER A 120 -10.20 -12.14 7.40
CA SER A 120 -9.84 -13.53 7.08
C SER A 120 -10.13 -13.89 5.62
N VAL A 121 -11.32 -13.54 5.10
CA VAL A 121 -11.68 -13.80 3.71
C VAL A 121 -10.76 -13.03 2.78
N THR A 122 -10.52 -11.74 3.03
CA THR A 122 -9.62 -10.93 2.17
C THR A 122 -8.19 -11.46 2.16
N LEU A 123 -7.69 -11.96 3.29
CA LEU A 123 -6.37 -12.59 3.38
C LEU A 123 -6.29 -13.91 2.61
N VAL A 124 -7.32 -14.76 2.68
CA VAL A 124 -7.40 -16.02 1.92
C VAL A 124 -7.43 -15.75 0.42
N PHE A 125 -8.22 -14.78 -0.04
CA PHE A 125 -8.26 -14.42 -1.45
C PHE A 125 -6.92 -13.83 -1.96
N GLY A 126 -6.16 -13.16 -1.09
CA GLY A 126 -4.88 -12.54 -1.45
C GLY A 126 -3.69 -13.47 -1.44
N ILE A 127 -3.49 -14.19 -0.34
CA ILE A 127 -2.36 -15.11 -0.19
C ILE A 127 -2.67 -16.46 -0.84
N GLY A 128 -3.93 -16.91 -0.78
CA GLY A 128 -4.35 -18.21 -1.28
C GLY A 128 -4.41 -18.34 -2.80
N GLY A 129 -4.10 -17.26 -3.54
CA GLY A 129 -4.00 -17.31 -5.01
C GLY A 129 -5.33 -17.63 -5.69
N VAL A 130 -6.46 -17.26 -5.08
CA VAL A 130 -7.79 -17.51 -5.63
C VAL A 130 -7.96 -16.70 -6.91
N LEU A 131 -8.38 -17.38 -7.98
CA LEU A 131 -8.62 -16.81 -9.29
C LEU A 131 -10.10 -16.98 -9.62
N ILE A 132 -10.78 -15.89 -9.95
CA ILE A 132 -12.15 -15.94 -10.46
C ILE A 132 -12.11 -15.54 -11.94
N GLY A 133 -12.37 -16.51 -12.82
CA GLY A 133 -12.28 -16.41 -14.29
C GLY A 133 -11.61 -17.65 -14.89
N THR A 134 -11.86 -17.94 -16.17
CA THR A 134 -11.45 -19.21 -16.82
C THR A 134 -10.26 -19.04 -17.76
N GLY A 135 -9.37 -18.06 -17.58
CA GLY A 135 -8.02 -17.97 -18.16
C GLY A 135 -7.77 -18.27 -19.65
N ASN A 136 -8.79 -18.44 -20.50
CA ASN A 136 -8.66 -19.08 -21.82
C ASN A 136 -9.49 -18.37 -22.92
N GLY A 137 -9.67 -17.05 -22.84
CA GLY A 137 -10.34 -16.30 -23.90
C GLY A 137 -9.96 -14.80 -23.95
N PRO A 138 -10.01 -14.15 -25.13
CA PRO A 138 -9.73 -12.72 -25.29
C PRO A 138 -10.71 -11.79 -24.55
N ASN A 139 -11.82 -12.33 -24.03
CA ASN A 139 -12.88 -11.61 -23.30
C ASN A 139 -12.90 -11.92 -21.81
N ASP A 140 -11.89 -12.64 -21.29
CA ASP A 140 -11.90 -13.14 -19.92
C ASP A 140 -11.25 -12.13 -18.98
N PHE A 141 -12.08 -11.37 -18.26
CA PHE A 141 -11.64 -10.52 -17.15
C PHE A 141 -11.28 -11.40 -15.95
N GLY A 142 -10.15 -12.08 -16.03
CA GLY A 142 -9.61 -12.85 -14.91
C GLY A 142 -9.16 -11.91 -13.79
N LEU A 143 -9.98 -11.76 -12.76
CA LEU A 143 -9.58 -11.02 -11.57
C LEU A 143 -8.67 -11.90 -10.71
N LYS A 144 -7.45 -11.42 -10.50
CA LYS A 144 -6.40 -12.12 -9.77
C LYS A 144 -5.78 -11.22 -8.70
N GLY A 145 -5.29 -11.84 -7.63
CA GLY A 145 -4.46 -11.18 -6.62
C GLY A 145 -5.15 -10.02 -5.92
N ILE A 146 -4.40 -8.92 -5.72
CA ILE A 146 -4.79 -7.78 -4.86
C ILE A 146 -6.10 -7.13 -5.33
N ALA A 147 -6.35 -7.07 -6.64
CA ALA A 147 -7.59 -6.49 -7.18
C ALA A 147 -8.83 -7.28 -6.74
N LEU A 148 -8.77 -8.61 -6.78
CA LEU A 148 -9.86 -9.47 -6.31
C LEU A 148 -10.10 -9.30 -4.81
N CYS A 149 -9.01 -9.18 -4.03
CA CYS A 149 -9.07 -8.96 -2.58
C CYS A 149 -9.77 -7.65 -2.21
N ALA A 150 -9.44 -6.58 -2.93
CA ALA A 150 -10.04 -5.27 -2.67
C ALA A 150 -11.54 -5.30 -2.95
N ILE A 151 -11.96 -5.94 -4.04
CA ILE A 151 -13.38 -6.06 -4.39
C ILE A 151 -14.12 -6.94 -3.38
N THR A 152 -13.58 -8.10 -3.01
CA THR A 152 -14.21 -8.96 -1.99
C THR A 152 -14.29 -8.25 -0.64
N ALA A 153 -13.26 -7.49 -0.23
CA ALA A 153 -13.28 -6.67 0.97
C ALA A 153 -14.42 -5.66 0.96
N ILE A 154 -14.57 -4.90 -0.14
CA ILE A 154 -15.58 -3.86 -0.28
C ILE A 154 -16.98 -4.47 -0.26
N ILE A 155 -17.18 -5.56 -1.01
CA ILE A 155 -18.46 -6.26 -1.09
C ILE A 155 -18.86 -6.82 0.29
N LEU A 156 -17.96 -7.53 0.97
CA LEU A 156 -18.25 -8.06 2.31
C LEU A 156 -18.54 -6.93 3.31
N ASN A 157 -17.77 -5.83 3.26
CA ASN A 157 -18.01 -4.69 4.13
C ASN A 157 -19.39 -4.04 3.90
N LEU A 158 -19.91 -4.07 2.66
CA LEU A 158 -21.22 -3.54 2.30
C LEU A 158 -22.37 -4.48 2.69
N ILE A 159 -22.20 -5.79 2.48
CA ILE A 159 -23.24 -6.80 2.74
C ILE A 159 -23.40 -7.06 4.25
N LEU A 160 -22.31 -7.08 5.00
CA LEU A 160 -22.34 -7.44 6.42
C LEU A 160 -22.95 -6.30 7.28
N PRO A 161 -24.10 -6.52 7.94
CA PRO A 161 -24.72 -5.53 8.84
C PRO A 161 -23.86 -5.30 10.08
N GLY A 162 -23.94 -4.11 10.68
CA GLY A 162 -23.12 -3.75 11.87
C GLY A 162 -22.03 -2.68 11.64
N HIS A 163 -22.21 -1.80 10.64
CA HIS A 163 -21.31 -0.67 10.32
C HIS A 163 -20.88 0.18 11.54
N ASN A 164 -21.70 0.24 12.60
CA ASN A 164 -21.48 1.10 13.76
C ASN A 164 -20.67 0.46 14.92
N SER A 165 -20.30 -0.82 14.85
CA SER A 165 -19.57 -1.51 15.94
C SER A 165 -18.21 -0.85 16.24
N TRP A 166 -17.55 -0.23 15.25
CA TRP A 166 -16.28 0.48 15.43
C TRP A 166 -16.36 1.76 16.30
N LYS A 167 -17.56 2.31 16.55
CA LYS A 167 -17.73 3.54 17.36
C LYS A 167 -17.93 3.29 18.86
N HIS A 168 -18.19 2.06 19.31
CA HIS A 168 -18.71 1.82 20.65
C HIS A 168 -17.68 1.47 21.73
N ASN A 169 -16.39 1.37 21.40
CA ASN A 169 -15.34 1.21 22.42
C ASN A 169 -14.68 2.56 22.75
N LYS A 170 -15.43 3.45 23.41
CA LYS A 170 -14.82 4.46 24.27
C LYS A 170 -14.42 3.78 25.58
N PRO A 171 -13.24 4.05 26.14
CA PRO A 171 -12.74 3.41 27.36
C PRO A 171 -13.49 3.79 28.66
N ASP A 172 -14.71 4.33 28.58
CA ASP A 172 -15.45 4.83 29.75
C ASP A 172 -16.39 3.78 30.37
N ASP A 173 -16.67 2.66 29.69
CA ASP A 173 -17.57 1.59 30.17
C ASP A 173 -16.87 0.47 30.96
N GLN A 174 -15.60 0.67 31.37
CA GLN A 174 -14.90 -0.26 32.27
C GLN A 174 -14.88 0.19 33.74
N LEU A 175 -15.61 1.26 34.11
CA LEU A 175 -15.66 1.80 35.47
C LEU A 175 -17.07 1.90 36.08
N LEU A 176 -18.04 1.11 35.59
CA LEU A 176 -19.30 0.82 36.29
C LEU A 176 -19.58 -0.68 36.26
#